data_AF-A0A8C8DEA7-F1
#
_entry.id   AF-A0A8C8DEA7-F1
#
_cell.length_a   1.000
_cell.length_b   1.000
_cell.length_c   1.000
_cell.angle_alpha   90.00
_cell.angle_beta   90.00
_cell.angle_gamma   90.00
#
_symmetry.space_group_name_H-M   'P 1'
#
loop_
_entity.id
_entity.type
_entity.pdbx_description
1 polymer ?
#
loop_
_entity_poly.entity_id
_entity_poly.type
_entity_poly.pdbx_seq_one_letter_code
_entity_poly.pdbx_strand_id
1 'polypeptide(L)'
;MEARHIQDGYGSLTNPYRVFDQDFQQLAKYCLSQRVKFLDDTFPPERSSIGEGVLSPSDLAKVEWLRPKIAANPSFVLRGVSRFDFGQGTVGEESYFVLIISL
;
A
#
# COMPACT_ATOMS: atom_id res chain seq x y z
N MET A 1 -21.97 9.13 -18.51
CA MET A 1 -21.94 7.85 -17.78
C MET A 1 -21.51 8.06 -16.32
N GLU A 2 -20.50 8.91 -16.08
CA GLU A 2 -19.99 9.27 -14.73
C GLU A 2 -21.03 9.93 -13.81
N ALA A 3 -21.91 10.79 -14.33
CA ALA A 3 -22.89 11.52 -13.52
C ALA A 3 -23.94 10.63 -12.82
N ARG A 4 -24.16 9.38 -13.27
CA ARG A 4 -25.11 8.44 -12.63
C ARG A 4 -24.49 7.76 -11.40
N HIS A 5 -23.19 7.45 -11.44
CA HIS A 5 -22.51 6.76 -10.34
C HIS A 5 -22.45 7.60 -9.05
N ILE A 6 -22.36 8.93 -9.18
CA ILE A 6 -22.34 9.83 -8.02
C ILE A 6 -23.68 9.82 -7.27
N GLN A 7 -24.81 9.66 -7.97
CA GLN A 7 -26.14 9.60 -7.35
C GLN A 7 -26.38 8.30 -6.55
N ASP A 8 -25.72 7.21 -6.93
CA ASP A 8 -25.77 5.92 -6.22
C ASP A 8 -24.75 5.84 -5.06
N GLY A 9 -24.15 6.98 -4.69
CA GLY A 9 -23.18 7.08 -3.60
C GLY A 9 -21.83 6.44 -3.89
N TYR A 10 -21.50 6.18 -5.16
CA TYR A 10 -20.20 5.65 -5.55
C TYR A 10 -19.08 6.64 -5.23
N GLY A 11 -18.01 6.15 -4.60
CA GLY A 11 -16.93 6.99 -4.05
C GLY A 11 -17.15 7.45 -2.60
N SER A 12 -18.25 7.03 -1.95
CA SER A 12 -18.48 7.29 -0.52
C SER A 12 -17.76 6.30 0.39
N LEU A 13 -17.73 6.57 1.71
CA LEU A 13 -17.16 5.64 2.70
C LEU A 13 -17.84 4.26 2.70
N THR A 14 -19.12 4.21 2.36
CA THR A 14 -19.93 2.96 2.35
C THR A 14 -19.95 2.29 0.99
N ASN A 15 -19.60 3.00 -0.08
CA ASN A 15 -19.50 2.46 -1.44
C ASN A 15 -18.26 3.06 -2.14
N PRO A 16 -17.04 2.69 -1.69
CA PRO A 16 -15.82 3.29 -2.19
C PRO A 16 -15.55 2.89 -3.64
N TYR A 17 -14.84 3.77 -4.35
CA TYR A 17 -14.31 3.45 -5.67
C TYR A 17 -13.30 2.30 -5.57
N ARG A 18 -13.42 1.31 -6.44
CA ARG A 18 -12.46 0.22 -6.55
C ARG A 18 -11.38 0.62 -7.53
N VAL A 19 -10.22 1.00 -7.00
CA VAL A 19 -9.05 1.30 -7.82
C VAL A 19 -8.61 0.03 -8.53
N PHE A 20 -8.40 0.12 -9.84
CA PHE A 20 -8.06 -1.02 -10.72
C PHE A 20 -9.02 -2.22 -10.60
N ASP A 21 -10.29 -1.97 -10.23
CA ASP A 21 -11.31 -2.99 -9.99
C ASP A 21 -10.91 -4.08 -8.97
N GLN A 22 -9.93 -3.79 -8.10
CA GLN A 22 -9.47 -4.71 -7.07
C GLN A 22 -10.48 -4.78 -5.91
N ASP A 23 -10.82 -6.02 -5.49
CA ASP A 23 -11.67 -6.29 -4.33
C ASP A 23 -10.86 -6.96 -3.22
N PHE A 24 -10.63 -6.22 -2.12
CA PHE A 24 -9.84 -6.70 -0.99
C PHE A 24 -10.37 -8.02 -0.41
N GLN A 25 -11.69 -8.16 -0.24
CA GLN A 25 -12.27 -9.35 0.38
C GLN A 25 -12.06 -10.58 -0.50
N GLN A 26 -12.23 -10.43 -1.81
CA GLN A 26 -11.99 -11.50 -2.76
C GLN A 26 -10.51 -11.90 -2.82
N LEU A 27 -9.61 -10.92 -2.92
CA LEU A 27 -8.16 -11.15 -2.97
C LEU A 27 -7.64 -11.81 -1.69
N ALA A 28 -8.08 -11.33 -0.53
CA ALA A 28 -7.73 -11.90 0.76
C ALA A 28 -8.21 -13.35 0.88
N LYS A 29 -9.47 -13.63 0.52
CA LYS A 29 -10.04 -14.98 0.53
C LYS A 29 -9.25 -15.93 -0.37
N TYR A 30 -8.91 -15.48 -1.59
CA TYR A 30 -8.10 -16.26 -2.51
C TYR A 30 -6.73 -16.59 -1.90
N CYS A 31 -5.98 -15.59 -1.45
CA CYS A 31 -4.63 -15.78 -0.89
C CYS A 31 -4.63 -16.71 0.32
N LEU A 32 -5.61 -16.54 1.22
CA LEU A 32 -5.78 -17.42 2.39
C LEU A 32 -6.10 -18.86 1.98
N SER A 33 -7.00 -19.06 1.01
CA SER A 33 -7.39 -20.40 0.54
C SER A 33 -6.22 -21.14 -0.13
N GLN A 34 -5.41 -20.42 -0.89
CA GLN A 34 -4.26 -20.97 -1.62
C GLN A 34 -2.99 -21.00 -0.77
N ARG A 35 -3.01 -20.43 0.44
CA ARG A 35 -1.83 -20.24 1.32
C ARG A 35 -0.68 -19.51 0.62
N VAL A 36 -1.01 -18.58 -0.28
CA VAL A 36 -0.03 -17.72 -0.95
C VAL A 36 -0.04 -16.32 -0.33
N LYS A 37 1.05 -15.58 -0.56
CA LYS A 37 1.11 -14.17 -0.20
C LYS A 37 0.59 -13.35 -1.37
N PHE A 38 -0.17 -12.31 -1.08
CA PHE A 38 -0.60 -11.35 -2.09
C PHE A 38 0.61 -10.63 -2.69
N LEU A 39 0.62 -10.52 -4.02
CA LEU A 39 1.54 -9.70 -4.80
C LEU A 39 0.65 -8.75 -5.61
N ASP A 40 0.92 -7.45 -5.51
CA ASP A 40 0.15 -6.46 -6.25
C ASP A 40 0.72 -6.28 -7.66
N ASP A 41 0.02 -6.80 -8.64
CA ASP A 41 0.41 -6.66 -10.06
C ASP A 41 0.25 -5.22 -10.57
N THR A 42 -0.57 -4.40 -9.90
CA THR A 42 -0.78 -2.99 -10.26
C THR A 42 0.29 -2.08 -9.66
N PHE A 43 0.96 -2.54 -8.60
CA PHE A 43 2.05 -1.85 -7.94
C PHE A 43 3.16 -2.84 -7.57
N PRO A 44 3.91 -3.35 -8.59
CA PRO A 44 4.87 -4.42 -8.37
C PRO A 44 6.06 -3.95 -7.53
N PRO A 45 6.79 -4.85 -6.85
CA PRO A 45 7.99 -4.52 -6.09
C PRO A 45 9.19 -4.28 -7.04
N GLU A 46 9.06 -3.33 -7.95
CA GLU A 46 10.03 -3.01 -9.00
C GLU A 46 10.44 -1.54 -8.93
N ARG A 47 11.55 -1.20 -9.61
CA ARG A 47 12.08 0.17 -9.63
C ARG A 47 11.09 1.18 -10.22
N SER A 48 10.24 0.74 -11.15
CA SER A 48 9.17 1.53 -11.76
C SER A 48 8.17 2.07 -10.72
N SER A 49 7.89 1.30 -9.67
CA SER A 49 6.95 1.66 -8.61
C SER A 49 7.46 2.72 -7.63
N ILE A 50 8.78 2.99 -7.63
CA ILE A 50 9.36 4.05 -6.79
C ILE A 50 9.16 5.42 -7.45
N GLY A 51 9.06 5.47 -8.77
CA GLY A 51 8.94 6.71 -9.55
C GLY A 51 10.30 7.26 -10.00
N GLU A 52 10.27 8.00 -11.11
CA GLU A 52 11.45 8.63 -11.69
C GLU A 52 11.91 9.83 -10.86
N GLY A 53 13.22 9.99 -10.69
CA GLY A 53 13.81 11.16 -10.01
C GLY A 53 13.71 11.16 -8.48
N VAL A 54 13.07 10.16 -7.86
CA VAL A 54 12.95 10.07 -6.39
C VAL A 54 14.28 9.69 -5.72
N LEU A 55 15.04 8.79 -6.35
CA LEU A 55 16.32 8.31 -5.85
C LEU A 55 17.40 8.44 -6.92
N SER A 56 18.65 8.62 -6.48
CA SER A 56 19.81 8.46 -7.36
C SER A 56 19.88 7.02 -7.90
N PRO A 57 20.43 6.78 -9.11
CA PRO A 57 20.57 5.42 -9.63
C PRO A 57 21.34 4.48 -8.68
N SER A 58 22.32 5.02 -7.94
CA SER A 58 23.08 4.27 -6.93
C SER A 58 22.26 3.88 -5.71
N ASP A 59 21.31 4.70 -5.28
CA ASP A 59 20.46 4.37 -4.14
C ASP A 59 19.30 3.48 -4.55
N LEU A 60 18.73 3.71 -5.73
CA LEU A 60 17.73 2.84 -6.34
C LEU A 60 18.26 1.41 -6.52
N ALA A 61 19.55 1.24 -6.81
CA ALA A 61 20.20 -0.06 -6.92
C ALA A 61 20.29 -0.83 -5.59
N LYS A 62 20.19 -0.14 -4.44
CA LYS A 62 20.26 -0.73 -3.09
C LYS A 62 18.88 -1.04 -2.51
N VAL A 63 17.79 -0.68 -3.21
CA VAL A 63 16.44 -0.87 -2.68
C VAL A 63 16.07 -2.35 -2.64
N GLU A 64 15.62 -2.79 -1.47
CA GLU A 64 15.05 -4.12 -1.25
C GLU A 64 13.61 -4.01 -0.78
N TRP A 65 12.72 -4.80 -1.38
CA TRP A 65 11.31 -4.86 -0.99
C TRP A 65 11.11 -5.92 0.08
N LEU A 66 10.85 -5.46 1.31
CA LEU A 66 10.69 -6.34 2.46
C LEU A 66 9.25 -6.32 2.96
N ARG A 67 8.74 -7.49 3.35
CA ARG A 67 7.49 -7.57 4.11
C ARG A 67 7.78 -7.26 5.57
N PRO A 68 6.80 -6.72 6.33
CA PRO A 68 6.94 -6.49 7.77
C PRO A 68 7.34 -7.78 8.51
N LYS A 69 8.64 -7.93 8.78
CA LYS A 69 9.25 -8.96 9.63
C LYS A 69 9.95 -8.33 10.84
N ILE A 70 9.64 -7.06 11.09
CA ILE A 70 10.29 -6.19 12.07
C ILE A 70 10.05 -6.61 13.53
N ALA A 71 9.12 -7.53 13.77
CA ALA A 71 8.82 -8.07 15.09
C ALA A 71 8.39 -9.54 15.00
N ALA A 72 8.56 -10.29 16.10
CA ALA A 72 8.14 -11.69 16.19
C ALA A 72 6.61 -11.87 16.02
N ASN A 73 5.82 -10.85 16.38
CA ASN A 73 4.37 -10.82 16.19
C ASN A 73 3.94 -9.43 15.72
N PRO A 74 4.07 -9.11 14.42
CA PRO A 74 3.72 -7.79 13.91
C PRO A 74 2.21 -7.57 14.04
N SER A 75 1.83 -6.36 14.47
CA SER A 75 0.43 -5.97 14.63
C SER A 75 0.16 -4.72 13.79
N PHE A 76 -0.96 -4.69 13.09
CA PHE A 76 -1.33 -3.56 12.24
C PHE A 76 -1.83 -2.37 13.07
N VAL A 77 -2.70 -2.62 14.05
CA VAL A 77 -3.16 -1.64 15.05
C VAL A 77 -3.29 -2.37 16.38
N LEU A 78 -2.65 -1.86 17.44
CA LEU A 78 -2.68 -2.49 18.77
C LEU A 78 -3.70 -1.84 19.71
N ARG A 79 -3.62 -0.51 19.91
CA ARG A 79 -4.43 0.23 20.89
C ARG A 79 -4.96 1.55 20.34
N GLY A 80 -5.42 1.52 19.09
CA GLY A 80 -5.81 2.71 18.33
C GLY A 80 -4.64 3.28 17.53
N VAL A 81 -4.86 4.48 16.99
CA VAL A 81 -3.90 5.18 16.14
C VAL A 81 -3.56 6.52 16.78
N SER A 82 -2.28 6.79 16.91
CA SER A 82 -1.70 7.97 17.51
C SER A 82 -0.74 8.65 16.54
N ARG A 83 -0.61 9.98 16.65
CA ARG A 83 0.39 10.74 15.90
C ARG A 83 1.84 10.30 16.17
N PHE A 84 2.07 9.57 17.26
CA PHE A 84 3.37 9.01 17.63
C PHE A 84 3.64 7.64 17.02
N ASP A 85 2.65 7.02 16.37
CA ASP A 85 2.82 5.72 15.70
C ASP A 85 3.46 5.88 14.30
N PHE A 86 3.61 7.12 13.83
CA PHE A 86 4.15 7.43 12.51
C PHE A 86 5.55 8.04 12.61
N GLY A 87 6.49 7.47 11.85
CA GLY A 87 7.81 8.02 11.62
C GLY A 87 8.07 8.15 10.12
N GLN A 88 8.78 9.20 9.72
CA GLN A 88 9.24 9.36 8.35
C GLN A 88 10.53 8.56 8.16
N GLY A 89 10.56 7.73 7.12
CA GLY A 89 11.80 7.07 6.70
C GLY A 89 12.71 8.07 5.97
N THR A 90 14.01 7.79 5.92
CA THR A 90 14.95 8.59 5.14
C THR A 90 14.90 8.16 3.67
N VAL A 91 14.22 8.93 2.82
CA VAL A 91 14.11 8.68 1.36
C VAL A 91 14.20 10.01 0.62
N GLY A 92 15.42 10.41 0.22
CA GLY A 92 15.67 11.72 -0.41
C GLY A 92 15.44 12.92 0.51
N GLU A 93 15.94 14.09 0.12
CA GLU A 93 15.95 15.31 0.96
C GLU A 93 14.54 15.89 1.22
N GLU A 94 13.51 15.54 0.42
CA GLU A 94 12.20 16.24 0.45
C GLU A 94 10.96 15.33 0.22
N SER A 95 10.99 14.04 0.60
CA SER A 95 9.82 13.16 0.38
C SER A 95 8.87 13.07 1.59
N TYR A 96 7.66 13.63 1.49
CA TYR A 96 6.57 13.45 2.46
C TYR A 96 5.86 12.09 2.30
N PHE A 97 6.59 10.96 2.34
CA PHE A 97 5.96 9.65 2.36
C PHE A 97 6.02 9.06 3.77
N VAL A 98 4.88 9.09 4.47
CA VAL A 98 4.68 8.22 5.62
C VAL A 98 4.48 6.82 5.05
N LEU A 99 5.27 5.84 5.51
CA LEU A 99 5.11 4.44 5.12
C LEU A 99 3.71 3.97 5.52
N ILE A 100 2.73 4.12 4.63
CA ILE A 100 1.49 3.36 4.69
C ILE A 100 1.86 1.98 4.21
N ILE A 101 1.91 1.03 5.15
CA ILE A 101 2.03 -0.38 4.84
C ILE A 101 0.75 -0.78 4.08
N SER A 102 0.81 -0.75 2.75
CA SER A 102 -0.22 -1.38 1.91
C SER A 102 -0.12 -2.91 2.05
N LEU A 103 -1.29 -3.55 2.11
CA LEU A 103 -1.48 -5.00 2.23
C LEU A 103 -1.09 -5.73 0.94
#